data_AF-A0A1F9IFJ4-F1
#
_entry.id   AF-A0A1F9IFJ4-F1
#
_cell.length_a   1.000
_cell.length_b   1.000
_cell.length_c   1.000
_cell.angle_alpha   90.00
_cell.angle_beta   90.00
_cell.angle_gamma   90.00
#
_symmetry.space_group_name_H-M   'P 1'
#
loop_
_entity.id
_entity.type
_entity.pdbx_description
1 polymer ?
#
loop_
_entity_poly.entity_id
_entity_poly.type
_entity_poly.pdbx_seq_one_letter_code
_entity_poly.pdbx_strand_id
1 'polypeptide(L)'
;MTLPSLQLPDTLNYIGVFLTLECNLSCSYCINDPQQAGRREILFPIQLKSLRKCLTPAEWAQAFNRIPYRQDLPITLQGGEPMLYWKSRGLGMIMSETSHYFDLLTNFALKPEVFAGNLNGQQRKLQRDAPYPSIRVSYHHEEMNRAWHGNGFTELVNRCEALRDYGFCMSPVKAESDVGIYMVAHPENRVTAEMEACYNGRVPFETKEFLGIHEGKLHGHYLYPFSTDLMARGIYRSPLSCECRTTELLIDPLGFVWGCHFYLYQSWITGGPVREFEELEAQGFRYSEHGAKIFASHDLVPIGHLLDPDFSISDLETFRSCHHYGRCIGCDTKIKNDRFQSYYDQGIAHTSVKIRNIQMPSSLYGKIDNLEQVRQFLSHPLPAKDHAQD
;
A
#
# COMPACT_ATOMS: atom_id res chain seq x y z
N MET A 1 23.93 6.31 -16.97
CA MET A 1 23.30 5.67 -18.15
C MET A 1 21.82 5.97 -18.10
N THR A 2 21.21 6.36 -19.22
CA THR A 2 19.76 6.59 -19.27
C THR A 2 19.07 5.23 -19.34
N LEU A 3 18.22 4.91 -18.35
CA LEU A 3 17.44 3.67 -18.36
C LEU A 3 16.28 3.80 -19.36
N PRO A 4 15.85 2.71 -20.01
CA PRO A 4 14.73 2.75 -20.94
C PRO A 4 13.43 3.07 -20.20
N SER A 5 12.55 3.82 -20.88
CA SER A 5 11.21 4.10 -20.37
C SER A 5 10.34 2.84 -20.37
N LEU A 6 9.55 2.67 -19.31
CA LEU A 6 8.63 1.56 -19.12
C LEU A 6 7.36 1.76 -19.96
N GLN A 7 6.82 0.68 -20.49
CA GLN A 7 5.51 0.68 -21.13
C GLN A 7 4.44 0.34 -20.09
N LEU A 8 3.61 1.32 -19.72
CA LEU A 8 2.54 1.11 -18.74
C LEU A 8 1.28 0.62 -19.46
N PRO A 9 0.71 -0.55 -19.12
CA PRO A 9 -0.54 -1.00 -19.68
C PRO A 9 -1.68 -0.15 -19.11
N ASP A 10 -2.73 0.05 -19.90
CA ASP A 10 -3.91 0.79 -19.44
C ASP A 10 -4.63 0.11 -18.29
N THR A 11 -4.40 -1.20 -18.10
CA THR A 11 -4.97 -1.95 -16.98
C THR A 11 -4.21 -1.77 -15.66
N LEU A 12 -3.03 -1.12 -15.66
CA LEU A 12 -2.29 -0.84 -14.43
C LEU A 12 -3.08 0.14 -13.57
N ASN A 13 -3.48 -0.25 -12.37
CA ASN A 13 -4.38 0.56 -11.56
C ASN A 13 -3.65 1.61 -10.72
N TYR A 14 -2.48 1.26 -10.20
CA TYR A 14 -1.84 2.02 -9.14
C TYR A 14 -0.32 1.85 -9.14
N ILE A 15 0.40 2.90 -8.77
CA ILE A 15 1.85 2.88 -8.55
C ILE A 15 2.08 3.19 -7.07
N GLY A 16 2.42 2.17 -6.30
CA GLY A 16 2.66 2.26 -4.87
C GLY A 16 4.16 2.19 -4.55
N VAL A 17 4.72 3.28 -4.04
CA VAL A 17 6.15 3.38 -3.72
C VAL A 17 6.36 3.56 -2.23
N PHE A 18 7.27 2.77 -1.70
CA PHE A 18 7.66 2.76 -0.30
C PHE A 18 9.08 3.32 -0.20
N LEU A 19 9.25 4.66 -0.12
CA LEU A 19 10.60 5.27 0.01
C LEU A 19 11.33 4.79 1.27
N THR A 20 10.56 4.50 2.32
CA THR A 20 10.99 3.90 3.56
C THR A 20 9.83 3.13 4.18
N LEU A 21 10.14 2.07 4.92
CA LEU A 21 9.19 1.41 5.81
C LEU A 21 9.30 1.92 7.25
N GLU A 22 10.28 2.76 7.57
CA GLU A 22 10.38 3.41 8.89
C GLU A 22 9.14 4.27 9.15
N CYS A 23 8.71 4.32 10.42
CA CYS A 23 7.58 5.15 10.83
C CYS A 23 7.80 5.61 12.27
N ASN A 24 7.32 6.81 12.55
CA ASN A 24 7.36 7.45 13.85
C ASN A 24 6.15 7.09 14.74
N LEU A 25 5.26 6.20 14.27
CA LEU A 25 4.09 5.72 14.99
C LEU A 25 4.13 4.19 15.16
N SER A 26 3.51 3.70 16.24
CA SER A 26 3.40 2.28 16.62
C SER A 26 1.94 1.82 16.68
N CYS A 27 1.16 2.10 15.64
CA CYS A 27 -0.29 1.92 15.65
C CYS A 27 -0.73 0.45 15.87
N SER A 28 -1.80 0.28 16.67
CA SER A 28 -2.45 -0.98 17.02
C SER A 28 -3.34 -1.60 15.92
N TYR A 29 -3.35 -1.03 14.72
CA TYR A 29 -4.19 -1.53 13.61
C TYR A 29 -3.50 -1.26 12.26
N CYS A 30 -2.18 -1.15 12.27
CA CYS A 30 -1.42 -0.87 11.06
C CYS A 30 -1.58 -2.01 10.06
N ILE A 31 -2.07 -1.70 8.86
CA ILE A 31 -2.26 -2.70 7.79
C ILE A 31 -0.95 -3.26 7.23
N ASN A 32 0.17 -2.59 7.53
CA ASN A 32 1.50 -3.09 7.20
C ASN A 32 1.93 -4.24 8.14
N ASP A 33 1.14 -4.58 9.17
CA ASP A 33 1.33 -5.78 9.99
C ASP A 33 0.83 -7.02 9.20
N PRO A 34 1.75 -7.87 8.71
CA PRO A 34 1.37 -9.06 7.95
C PRO A 34 0.73 -10.15 8.82
N GLN A 35 0.84 -10.05 10.15
CA GLN A 35 0.10 -10.93 11.05
C GLN A 35 -1.35 -10.45 11.26
N GLN A 36 -1.67 -9.21 10.87
CA GLN A 36 -2.95 -8.55 11.12
C GLN A 36 -3.39 -8.65 12.60
N ALA A 37 -2.42 -8.74 13.51
CA ALA A 37 -2.64 -8.94 14.94
C ALA A 37 -2.86 -7.62 15.68
N GLY A 38 -2.86 -6.51 14.95
CA GLY A 38 -3.12 -5.19 15.53
C GLY A 38 -1.97 -4.73 16.43
N ARG A 39 -0.75 -5.21 16.18
CA ARG A 39 0.45 -4.66 16.80
C ARG A 39 1.51 -4.68 15.74
N ARG A 40 1.85 -3.49 15.23
CA ARG A 40 3.19 -3.33 14.68
C ARG A 40 4.12 -3.55 15.87
N GLU A 41 4.56 -4.79 16.07
CA GLU A 41 5.78 -5.03 16.83
C GLU A 41 6.87 -4.12 16.24
N ILE A 42 7.98 -3.92 16.92
CA ILE A 42 9.13 -3.25 16.32
C ILE A 42 9.62 -4.17 15.17
N LEU A 43 8.88 -4.21 14.05
CA LEU A 43 8.94 -5.16 12.94
C LEU A 43 10.02 -4.76 11.93
N PHE A 44 10.80 -3.74 12.28
CA PHE A 44 12.00 -3.38 11.58
C PHE A 44 13.09 -3.16 12.63
N PRO A 45 13.58 -4.22 13.32
CA PRO A 45 14.83 -4.11 14.05
C PRO A 45 15.91 -3.97 12.99
N ILE A 46 16.14 -2.73 12.55
CA ILE A 46 17.14 -2.42 11.54
C ILE A 46 18.52 -2.44 12.19
N GLN A 47 18.95 -3.64 12.58
CA GLN A 47 20.28 -3.88 13.11
C GLN A 47 21.21 -4.19 11.95
N LEU A 48 21.97 -3.18 11.53
CA LEU A 48 23.31 -3.25 10.93
C LEU A 48 23.67 -1.84 10.48
N LYS A 49 24.77 -1.27 10.99
CA LYS A 49 25.18 0.11 10.71
C LYS A 49 25.81 0.30 9.32
N SER A 50 26.00 -0.78 8.54
CA SER A 50 26.85 -0.77 7.35
C SER A 50 26.13 -1.02 6.02
N LEU A 51 24.90 -1.56 6.01
CA LEU A 51 24.22 -1.90 4.76
C LEU A 51 23.25 -0.78 4.36
N ARG A 52 23.21 -0.46 3.06
CA ARG A 52 22.28 0.50 2.48
C ARG A 52 20.87 -0.07 2.50
N LYS A 53 19.90 0.69 3.00
CA LYS A 53 18.52 0.20 3.30
C LYS A 53 17.44 0.83 2.44
N CYS A 54 17.84 1.71 1.55
CA CYS A 54 16.96 2.35 0.59
C CYS A 54 17.78 2.87 -0.59
N LEU A 55 17.12 3.08 -1.73
CA LEU A 55 17.70 3.85 -2.82
C LEU A 55 17.98 5.29 -2.36
N THR A 56 18.99 5.92 -2.96
CA THR A 56 19.33 7.34 -2.81
C THR A 56 18.31 8.18 -3.57
N PRO A 57 18.21 9.49 -3.28
CA PRO A 57 17.30 10.36 -4.04
C PRO A 57 17.57 10.35 -5.55
N ALA A 58 18.85 10.31 -5.95
CA ALA A 58 19.24 10.27 -7.35
C ALA A 58 18.82 8.97 -8.05
N GLU A 59 18.93 7.83 -7.36
CA GLU A 59 18.48 6.55 -7.89
C GLU A 59 16.96 6.44 -7.96
N TRP A 60 16.25 6.98 -6.96
CA TRP A 60 14.79 7.11 -7.05
C TRP A 60 14.37 7.98 -8.23
N ALA A 61 15.03 9.13 -8.44
CA ALA A 61 14.78 9.98 -9.58
C ALA A 61 15.05 9.24 -10.91
N GLN A 62 16.17 8.52 -11.01
CA GLN A 62 16.50 7.69 -12.16
C GLN A 62 15.44 6.61 -12.42
N ALA A 63 14.99 5.91 -11.39
CA ALA A 63 13.94 4.89 -11.48
C ALA A 63 12.59 5.49 -11.92
N PHE A 64 12.16 6.59 -11.29
CA PHE A 64 10.90 7.26 -11.62
C PHE A 64 10.88 7.88 -13.01
N ASN A 65 12.04 8.35 -13.51
CA ASN A 65 12.15 8.87 -14.87
C ASN A 65 12.01 7.78 -15.95
N ARG A 66 12.00 6.49 -15.59
CA ARG A 66 11.57 5.42 -16.51
C ARG A 66 10.06 5.38 -16.68
N ILE A 67 9.31 5.70 -15.63
CA ILE A 67 7.85 5.68 -15.65
C ILE A 67 7.38 6.85 -16.52
N PRO A 68 6.59 6.62 -17.58
CA PRO A 68 6.05 7.71 -18.39
C PRO A 68 5.01 8.50 -17.58
N TYR A 69 4.99 9.81 -17.75
CA TYR A 69 4.04 10.69 -17.08
C TYR A 69 2.60 10.36 -17.50
N ARG A 70 1.72 10.23 -16.51
CA ARG A 70 0.27 10.05 -16.68
C ARG A 70 -0.47 10.83 -15.61
N GLN A 71 -1.37 11.72 -16.02
CA GLN A 71 -2.16 12.53 -15.08
C GLN A 71 -3.12 11.67 -14.24
N ASP A 72 -3.65 10.59 -14.82
CA ASP A 72 -4.58 9.66 -14.18
C ASP A 72 -3.89 8.60 -13.29
N LEU A 73 -2.55 8.52 -13.33
CA LEU A 73 -1.77 7.50 -12.64
C LEU A 73 -0.53 8.12 -11.96
N PRO A 74 -0.72 8.86 -10.85
CA PRO A 74 0.40 9.46 -10.13
C PRO A 74 1.25 8.39 -9.42
N ILE A 75 2.48 8.76 -9.08
CA ILE A 75 3.31 7.95 -8.18
C ILE A 75 2.83 8.16 -6.75
N THR A 76 2.28 7.13 -6.12
CA THR A 76 1.78 7.24 -4.75
C THR A 76 2.82 6.78 -3.74
N LEU A 77 3.23 7.71 -2.88
CA LEU A 77 4.18 7.50 -1.79
C LEU A 77 3.42 7.05 -0.54
N GLN A 78 3.73 5.86 -0.05
CA GLN A 78 2.98 5.19 1.02
C GLN A 78 3.88 4.26 1.85
N GLY A 79 3.27 3.56 2.81
CA GLY A 79 3.94 2.52 3.59
C GLY A 79 4.30 2.95 5.00
N GLY A 80 5.60 3.16 5.26
CA GLY A 80 6.06 3.80 6.49
C GLY A 80 5.57 5.25 6.59
N GLU A 81 6.40 6.14 7.08
CA GLU A 81 6.19 7.58 6.94
C GLU A 81 7.14 8.12 5.84
N PRO A 82 6.65 8.40 4.62
CA PRO A 82 7.50 8.86 3.52
C PRO A 82 8.28 10.13 3.86
N MET A 83 7.74 10.99 4.74
CA MET A 83 8.43 12.20 5.18
C MET A 83 9.60 11.96 6.15
N LEU A 84 9.89 10.72 6.55
CA LEU A 84 11.13 10.39 7.28
C LEU A 84 12.30 10.12 6.34
N TYR A 85 12.01 9.79 5.08
CA TYR A 85 13.02 9.38 4.11
C TYR A 85 14.13 10.44 3.96
N TRP A 86 15.37 9.97 4.07
CA TRP A 86 16.57 10.79 3.89
C TRP A 86 16.61 12.03 4.80
N LYS A 87 16.32 11.83 6.09
CA LYS A 87 16.22 12.90 7.10
C LYS A 87 15.21 13.97 6.67
N SER A 88 14.08 13.51 6.15
CA SER A 88 12.95 14.29 5.64
C SER A 88 13.20 15.14 4.39
N ARG A 89 14.41 15.22 3.86
CA ARG A 89 14.71 16.03 2.66
C ARG A 89 14.64 15.25 1.36
N GLY A 90 14.63 13.93 1.43
CA GLY A 90 14.77 13.07 0.24
C GLY A 90 13.62 13.23 -0.75
N LEU A 91 12.40 13.44 -0.26
CA LEU A 91 11.25 13.63 -1.14
C LEU A 91 11.39 14.88 -2.02
N GLY A 92 11.75 16.03 -1.43
CA GLY A 92 11.98 17.26 -2.21
C GLY A 92 13.09 17.09 -3.24
N MET A 93 14.16 16.35 -2.90
CA MET A 93 15.26 16.04 -3.84
C MET A 93 14.77 15.20 -5.03
N ILE A 94 14.01 14.12 -4.78
CA ILE A 94 13.45 13.26 -5.84
C ILE A 94 12.50 14.07 -6.73
N MET A 95 11.61 14.85 -6.10
CA MET A 95 10.66 15.69 -6.81
C MET A 95 11.37 16.69 -7.70
N SER A 96 12.46 17.33 -7.27
CA SER A 96 13.21 18.29 -8.10
C SER A 96 13.76 17.69 -9.41
N GLU A 97 13.96 16.37 -9.48
CA GLU A 97 14.59 15.68 -10.62
C GLU A 97 13.61 14.83 -11.46
N THR A 98 12.31 14.89 -11.16
CA THR A 98 11.26 14.10 -11.83
C THR A 98 10.15 14.99 -12.37
N SER A 99 9.43 14.55 -13.41
CA SER A 99 8.33 15.31 -14.02
C SER A 99 6.94 14.90 -13.50
N HIS A 100 6.87 13.95 -12.58
CA HIS A 100 5.63 13.31 -12.14
C HIS A 100 4.81 14.15 -11.17
N TYR A 101 3.50 13.92 -11.20
CA TYR A 101 2.65 14.17 -10.04
C TYR A 101 2.78 13.02 -9.04
N PHE A 102 2.62 13.35 -7.77
CA PHE A 102 2.69 12.43 -6.66
C PHE A 102 1.43 12.52 -5.81
N ASP A 103 1.01 11.38 -5.30
CA ASP A 103 0.13 11.31 -4.14
C ASP A 103 0.99 10.96 -2.91
N LEU A 104 0.65 11.51 -1.74
CA LEU A 104 1.37 11.30 -0.50
C LEU A 104 0.43 10.80 0.59
N LEU A 105 0.68 9.59 1.11
CA LEU A 105 0.03 9.07 2.31
C LEU A 105 0.98 9.28 3.48
N THR A 106 0.57 10.09 4.45
CA THR A 106 1.43 10.53 5.56
C THR A 106 0.62 10.64 6.84
N ASN A 107 1.25 10.45 8.00
CA ASN A 107 0.68 10.81 9.29
C ASN A 107 0.83 12.30 9.63
N PHE A 108 1.62 13.04 8.84
CA PHE A 108 1.81 14.48 8.95
C PHE A 108 2.24 14.96 10.35
N ALA A 109 3.11 14.21 11.03
CA ALA A 109 3.63 14.59 12.34
C ALA A 109 4.58 15.82 12.30
N LEU A 110 5.19 16.11 11.15
CA LEU A 110 6.02 17.30 10.95
C LEU A 110 5.18 18.58 11.09
N LYS A 111 5.81 19.66 11.55
CA LYS A 111 5.16 20.98 11.53
C LYS A 111 4.97 21.46 10.07
N PRO A 112 3.91 22.21 9.76
CA PRO A 112 3.61 22.67 8.39
C PRO A 112 4.79 23.35 7.68
N GLU A 113 5.52 24.23 8.37
CA GLU A 113 6.69 24.93 7.82
C GLU A 113 7.85 23.99 7.48
N VAL A 114 8.05 22.96 8.30
CA VAL A 114 9.11 21.95 8.09
C VAL A 114 8.73 21.04 6.94
N PHE A 115 7.47 20.60 6.89
CA PHE A 115 6.94 19.81 5.79
C PHE A 115 7.11 20.55 4.46
N ALA A 116 6.62 21.79 4.36
CA ALA A 116 6.71 22.56 3.12
C ALA A 116 8.15 22.88 2.72
N GLY A 117 9.02 23.22 3.69
CA GLY A 117 10.45 23.45 3.43
C GLY A 117 11.15 22.20 2.88
N ASN A 118 10.78 21.02 3.36
CA ASN A 118 11.34 19.74 2.92
C ASN A 118 10.93 19.32 1.50
N LEU A 119 9.87 19.94 0.94
CA LEU A 119 9.48 19.74 -0.46
C LEU A 119 10.33 20.54 -1.45
N ASN A 120 11.26 21.37 -0.98
CA ASN A 120 12.22 22.09 -1.83
C ASN A 120 11.56 22.89 -2.98
N GLY A 121 10.45 23.57 -2.67
CA GLY A 121 9.69 24.35 -3.66
C GLY A 121 8.91 23.53 -4.69
N GLN A 122 8.76 22.22 -4.49
CA GLN A 122 8.07 21.30 -5.40
C GLN A 122 6.61 21.03 -5.00
N GLN A 123 5.97 21.91 -4.21
CA GLN A 123 4.61 21.70 -3.70
C GLN A 123 3.62 21.38 -4.83
N ARG A 124 3.77 22.03 -6.00
CA ARG A 124 2.93 21.80 -7.19
C ARG A 124 2.87 20.35 -7.65
N LYS A 125 3.86 19.51 -7.34
CA LYS A 125 3.84 18.09 -7.71
C LYS A 125 2.92 17.26 -6.83
N LEU A 126 2.40 17.83 -5.75
CA LEU A 126 1.34 17.29 -4.90
C LEU A 126 -0.01 18.03 -5.14
N GLN A 127 -0.11 18.81 -6.22
CA GLN A 127 -1.31 19.59 -6.57
C GLN A 127 -1.76 19.18 -7.97
N ARG A 128 -2.65 18.18 -8.04
CA ARG A 128 -3.19 17.69 -9.31
C ARG A 128 -4.70 17.73 -9.29
N ASP A 129 -5.29 17.87 -10.47
CA ASP A 129 -6.72 17.73 -10.64
C ASP A 129 -7.12 16.25 -10.47
N ALA A 130 -7.93 15.97 -9.45
CA ALA A 130 -8.28 14.63 -9.01
C ALA A 130 -9.60 14.65 -8.23
N PRO A 131 -10.36 13.53 -8.22
CA PRO A 131 -11.56 13.41 -7.38
C PRO A 131 -11.25 13.29 -5.87
N TYR A 132 -9.97 13.38 -5.49
CA TYR A 132 -9.52 13.29 -4.11
C TYR A 132 -8.20 14.07 -3.89
N PRO A 133 -7.92 14.51 -2.65
CA PRO A 133 -6.67 15.16 -2.29
C PRO A 133 -5.44 14.31 -2.59
N SER A 134 -4.41 14.91 -3.22
CA SER A 134 -3.13 14.23 -3.45
C SER A 134 -2.41 13.90 -2.14
N ILE A 135 -2.56 14.75 -1.11
CA ILE A 135 -2.02 14.51 0.23
C ILE A 135 -3.13 13.95 1.12
N ARG A 136 -2.96 12.70 1.53
CA ARG A 136 -3.92 11.95 2.33
C ARG A 136 -3.34 11.72 3.71
N VAL A 137 -3.71 12.60 4.63
CA VAL A 137 -3.23 12.64 6.00
C VAL A 137 -3.99 11.61 6.84
N SER A 138 -3.29 10.66 7.44
CA SER A 138 -3.90 9.59 8.22
C SER A 138 -4.00 9.98 9.70
N TYR A 139 -5.23 10.06 10.23
CA TYR A 139 -5.46 10.28 11.66
C TYR A 139 -5.31 8.96 12.43
N HIS A 140 -4.44 8.96 13.43
CA HIS A 140 -4.14 7.81 14.28
C HIS A 140 -4.42 8.10 15.76
N HIS A 141 -5.65 7.86 16.20
CA HIS A 141 -6.17 8.37 17.48
C HIS A 141 -5.26 8.11 18.70
N GLU A 142 -4.87 6.86 18.99
CA GLU A 142 -4.00 6.52 20.13
C GLU A 142 -2.67 7.27 20.09
N GLU A 143 -1.96 7.17 18.97
CA GLU A 143 -0.61 7.68 18.83
C GLU A 143 -0.58 9.21 18.82
N MET A 144 -1.53 9.82 18.11
CA MET A 144 -1.63 11.28 17.97
C MET A 144 -2.14 11.94 19.24
N ASN A 145 -3.13 11.35 19.91
CA ASN A 145 -3.57 11.88 21.22
C ASN A 145 -2.48 11.72 22.27
N ARG A 146 -1.69 10.64 22.24
CA ARG A 146 -0.51 10.51 23.11
C ARG A 146 0.53 11.60 22.82
N ALA A 147 0.86 11.83 21.55
CA ALA A 147 1.86 12.82 21.15
C ALA A 147 1.41 14.28 21.40
N TRP A 148 0.12 14.55 21.30
CA TRP A 148 -0.47 15.89 21.38
C TRP A 148 -1.39 16.06 22.59
N HIS A 149 -1.07 15.39 23.70
CA HIS A 149 -1.69 15.58 25.03
C HIS A 149 -3.22 15.56 25.03
N GLY A 150 -3.82 14.64 24.27
CA GLY A 150 -5.27 14.46 24.16
C GLY A 150 -5.95 15.26 23.05
N ASN A 151 -5.26 16.21 22.41
CA ASN A 151 -5.85 17.12 21.40
C ASN A 151 -5.51 16.72 19.96
N GLY A 152 -5.27 15.44 19.71
CA GLY A 152 -4.56 15.04 18.50
C GLY A 152 -5.34 15.27 17.21
N PHE A 153 -6.66 15.13 17.23
CA PHE A 153 -7.49 15.43 16.05
C PHE A 153 -7.50 16.93 15.72
N THR A 154 -7.73 17.77 16.73
CA THR A 154 -7.74 19.24 16.57
C THR A 154 -6.40 19.77 16.08
N GLU A 155 -5.30 19.28 16.66
CA GLU A 155 -3.95 19.63 16.21
C GLU A 155 -3.73 19.25 14.74
N LEU A 156 -4.16 18.06 14.33
CA LEU A 156 -4.03 17.61 12.94
C LEU A 156 -4.80 18.51 11.98
N VAL A 157 -6.06 18.84 12.29
CA VAL A 157 -6.88 19.76 11.48
C VAL A 157 -6.22 21.13 11.35
N ASN A 158 -5.75 21.70 12.46
CA ASN A 158 -5.07 23.00 12.47
C ASN A 158 -3.81 23.00 11.61
N ARG A 159 -3.02 21.92 11.66
CA ARG A 159 -1.82 21.78 10.82
C ARG A 159 -2.17 21.66 9.35
N CYS A 160 -3.19 20.89 8.99
CA CYS A 160 -3.65 20.77 7.61
C CYS A 160 -4.09 22.13 7.08
N GLU A 161 -4.89 22.89 7.83
CA GLU A 161 -5.32 24.23 7.43
C GLU A 161 -4.15 25.21 7.25
N ALA A 162 -3.16 25.17 8.15
CA ALA A 162 -1.96 26.00 8.07
C ALA A 162 -1.11 25.76 6.81
N LEU A 163 -1.30 24.65 6.09
CA LEU A 163 -0.63 24.45 4.79
C LEU A 163 -1.05 25.47 3.73
N ARG A 164 -2.17 26.19 3.92
CA ARG A 164 -2.58 27.31 3.05
C ARG A 164 -1.48 28.37 2.95
N ASP A 165 -0.80 28.66 4.06
CA ASP A 165 0.28 29.66 4.12
C ASP A 165 1.54 29.23 3.34
N TYR A 166 1.61 27.97 2.93
CA TYR A 166 2.72 27.38 2.18
C TYR A 166 2.34 26.98 0.75
N GLY A 167 1.23 27.53 0.24
CA GLY A 167 0.84 27.43 -1.17
C GLY A 167 -0.07 26.25 -1.51
N PHE A 168 -0.60 25.54 -0.52
CA PHE A 168 -1.59 24.47 -0.73
C PHE A 168 -3.03 25.01 -0.73
N CYS A 169 -3.90 24.38 -1.51
CA CYS A 169 -5.33 24.67 -1.56
C CYS A 169 -6.09 23.86 -0.50
N MET A 170 -6.67 24.56 0.48
CA MET A 170 -7.54 23.97 1.50
C MET A 170 -8.99 24.33 1.18
N SER A 171 -9.82 23.31 0.94
CA SER A 171 -11.26 23.43 0.69
C SER A 171 -11.99 22.33 1.47
N PRO A 172 -13.19 22.56 2.02
CA PRO A 172 -14.02 21.48 2.54
C PRO A 172 -14.51 20.53 1.43
N VAL A 173 -14.48 20.97 0.17
CA VAL A 173 -14.83 20.14 -0.98
C VAL A 173 -13.63 19.29 -1.37
N LYS A 174 -13.80 17.97 -1.28
CA LYS A 174 -12.75 16.97 -1.48
C LYS A 174 -11.95 17.15 -2.79
N ALA A 175 -12.63 17.35 -3.92
CA ALA A 175 -12.00 17.48 -5.23
C ALA A 175 -11.26 18.82 -5.42
N GLU A 176 -11.50 19.80 -4.55
CA GLU A 176 -10.88 21.13 -4.64
C GLU A 176 -9.72 21.32 -3.66
N SER A 177 -9.44 20.33 -2.81
CA SER A 177 -8.41 20.43 -1.78
C SER A 177 -7.21 19.54 -2.08
N ASP A 178 -6.02 20.08 -1.87
CA ASP A 178 -4.76 19.32 -2.00
C ASP A 178 -4.54 18.35 -0.84
N VAL A 179 -5.18 18.61 0.32
CA VAL A 179 -4.99 17.86 1.57
C VAL A 179 -6.33 17.39 2.11
N GLY A 180 -6.42 16.13 2.50
CA GLY A 180 -7.58 15.59 3.22
C GLY A 180 -7.18 14.67 4.35
N ILE A 181 -8.01 14.62 5.40
CA ILE A 181 -7.81 13.75 6.55
C ILE A 181 -8.58 12.45 6.35
N TYR A 182 -7.92 11.33 6.61
CA TYR A 182 -8.47 9.99 6.49
C TYR A 182 -8.31 9.25 7.80
N MET A 183 -9.38 8.62 8.25
CA MET A 183 -9.39 7.85 9.49
C MET A 183 -9.81 6.40 9.21
N VAL A 184 -9.10 5.43 9.77
CA VAL A 184 -9.57 4.05 9.75
C VAL A 184 -10.72 3.91 10.76
N ALA A 185 -11.88 3.45 10.28
CA ALA A 185 -13.07 3.13 11.07
C ALA A 185 -12.88 1.82 11.84
N HIS A 186 -11.85 1.77 12.68
CA HIS A 186 -11.62 0.70 13.64
C HIS A 186 -12.76 0.70 14.69
N PRO A 187 -13.19 -0.44 15.24
CA PRO A 187 -14.29 -0.48 16.22
C PRO A 187 -14.15 0.48 17.41
N GLU A 188 -12.89 0.74 17.82
CA GLU A 188 -12.51 1.64 18.91
C GLU A 188 -12.26 3.10 18.45
N ASN A 189 -12.29 3.37 17.15
CA ASN A 189 -12.00 4.68 16.56
C ASN A 189 -13.22 5.21 15.79
N ARG A 190 -14.02 6.06 16.44
CA ARG A 190 -15.28 6.58 15.91
C ARG A 190 -15.23 8.08 15.76
N VAL A 191 -15.92 8.59 14.74
CA VAL A 191 -16.12 10.03 14.55
C VAL A 191 -17.06 10.52 15.65
N THR A 192 -16.64 11.55 16.40
CA THR A 192 -17.48 12.22 17.40
C THR A 192 -18.03 13.54 16.86
N ALA A 193 -19.04 14.09 17.53
CA ALA A 193 -19.61 15.39 17.16
C ALA A 193 -18.56 16.53 17.28
N GLU A 194 -17.65 16.42 18.23
CA GLU A 194 -16.55 17.37 18.43
C GLU A 194 -15.54 17.30 17.29
N MET A 195 -15.23 16.09 16.79
CA MET A 195 -14.39 15.92 15.61
C MET A 195 -15.05 16.53 14.38
N GLU A 196 -16.33 16.23 14.16
CA GLU A 196 -17.10 16.79 13.05
C GLU A 196 -17.12 18.33 13.09
N ALA A 197 -17.44 18.91 14.25
CA ALA A 197 -17.38 20.35 14.44
C ALA A 197 -15.98 20.94 14.19
N CYS A 198 -14.91 20.16 14.41
CA CYS A 198 -13.55 20.60 14.23
C CYS A 198 -13.12 20.68 12.76
N TYR A 199 -13.46 19.69 11.92
CA TYR A 199 -13.03 19.67 10.51
C TYR A 199 -14.05 20.30 9.55
N ASN A 200 -15.32 20.36 9.92
CA ASN A 200 -16.40 20.78 9.02
C ASN A 200 -16.15 22.21 8.50
N GLY A 201 -16.28 22.40 7.19
CA GLY A 201 -16.00 23.66 6.50
C GLY A 201 -14.51 24.02 6.35
N ARG A 202 -13.58 23.20 6.88
CA ARG A 202 -12.13 23.53 6.92
C ARG A 202 -11.29 22.60 6.06
N VAL A 203 -11.40 21.29 6.30
CA VAL A 203 -10.58 20.25 5.62
C VAL A 203 -11.48 19.06 5.30
N PRO A 204 -11.36 18.42 4.12
CA PRO A 204 -12.12 17.22 3.82
C PRO A 204 -11.74 16.09 4.78
N PHE A 205 -12.73 15.36 5.24
CA PHE A 205 -12.55 14.22 6.12
C PHE A 205 -13.26 12.99 5.56
N GLU A 206 -12.57 11.86 5.54
CA GLU A 206 -13.17 10.57 5.16
C GLU A 206 -12.78 9.47 6.13
N THR A 207 -13.69 8.49 6.27
CA THR A 207 -13.36 7.23 6.93
C THR A 207 -13.02 6.17 5.89
N LYS A 208 -12.10 5.28 6.25
CA LYS A 208 -11.78 4.06 5.50
C LYS A 208 -12.16 2.86 6.34
N GLU A 209 -12.71 1.85 5.69
CA GLU A 209 -13.05 0.60 6.36
C GLU A 209 -11.82 -0.02 7.04
N PHE A 210 -12.02 -0.53 8.26
CA PHE A 210 -11.00 -1.34 8.93
C PHE A 210 -10.92 -2.73 8.31
N LEU A 211 -9.70 -3.17 8.03
CA LEU A 211 -9.41 -4.43 7.33
C LEU A 211 -8.56 -5.30 8.25
N GLY A 212 -9.12 -6.40 8.72
CA GLY A 212 -8.43 -7.33 9.61
C GLY A 212 -9.35 -7.91 10.67
N ILE A 213 -8.75 -8.59 11.63
CA ILE A 213 -9.49 -9.26 12.70
C ILE A 213 -9.49 -8.38 13.95
N HIS A 214 -10.68 -8.19 14.53
CA HIS A 214 -10.84 -7.57 15.83
C HIS A 214 -11.84 -8.42 16.62
N GLU A 215 -11.49 -8.77 17.87
CA GLU A 215 -12.30 -9.63 18.74
C GLU A 215 -12.77 -10.95 18.07
N GLY A 216 -11.90 -11.56 17.25
CA GLY A 216 -12.20 -12.81 16.53
C GLY A 216 -13.12 -12.66 15.31
N LYS A 217 -13.57 -11.44 15.00
CA LYS A 217 -14.40 -11.12 13.84
C LYS A 217 -13.54 -10.51 12.73
N LEU A 218 -13.73 -10.97 11.50
CA LEU A 218 -13.18 -10.31 10.32
C LEU A 218 -13.98 -9.05 10.00
N HIS A 219 -13.27 -7.93 9.83
CA HIS A 219 -13.78 -6.66 9.31
C HIS A 219 -13.19 -6.42 7.92
N GLY A 220 -13.96 -5.79 7.04
CA GLY A 220 -13.57 -5.57 5.65
C GLY A 220 -14.48 -6.30 4.67
N HIS A 221 -14.66 -5.71 3.49
CA HIS A 221 -15.26 -6.39 2.34
C HIS A 221 -14.16 -6.94 1.43
N TYR A 222 -14.06 -8.27 1.34
CA TYR A 222 -13.05 -8.97 0.55
C TYR A 222 -13.68 -9.69 -0.63
N LEU A 223 -13.00 -9.65 -1.77
CA LEU A 223 -13.49 -10.29 -3.00
C LEU A 223 -13.34 -11.82 -2.98
N TYR A 224 -12.27 -12.32 -2.34
CA TYR A 224 -11.89 -13.72 -2.40
C TYR A 224 -12.16 -14.41 -1.05
N PRO A 225 -12.71 -15.64 -1.05
CA PRO A 225 -13.16 -16.31 0.16
C PRO A 225 -11.97 -16.76 1.02
N PHE A 226 -11.95 -16.36 2.29
CA PHE A 226 -10.87 -16.67 3.21
C PHE A 226 -9.50 -16.10 2.87
N SER A 227 -9.38 -15.12 1.97
CA SER A 227 -8.06 -14.65 1.52
C SER A 227 -7.19 -14.12 2.65
N THR A 228 -7.78 -13.48 3.65
CA THR A 228 -7.10 -12.76 4.73
C THR A 228 -7.17 -13.45 6.10
N ASP A 229 -8.16 -14.31 6.32
CA ASP A 229 -8.54 -14.77 7.66
C ASP A 229 -8.51 -16.30 7.82
N LEU A 230 -8.21 -17.07 6.76
CA LEU A 230 -8.21 -18.53 6.79
C LEU A 230 -7.41 -19.08 7.97
N MET A 231 -6.16 -18.62 8.10
CA MET A 231 -5.26 -19.06 9.16
C MET A 231 -5.51 -18.31 10.46
N ALA A 232 -5.71 -16.99 10.38
CA ALA A 232 -5.79 -16.13 11.55
C ALA A 232 -7.05 -16.40 12.41
N ARG A 233 -8.14 -16.91 11.81
CA ARG A 233 -9.33 -17.41 12.53
C ARG A 233 -9.29 -18.91 12.85
N GLY A 234 -8.19 -19.60 12.53
CA GLY A 234 -8.06 -21.04 12.75
C GLY A 234 -9.02 -21.89 11.91
N ILE A 235 -9.52 -21.37 10.78
CA ILE A 235 -10.44 -22.09 9.88
C ILE A 235 -9.74 -23.27 9.22
N TYR A 236 -8.45 -23.09 8.89
CA TYR A 236 -7.58 -24.11 8.33
C TYR A 236 -6.14 -23.97 8.85
N ARG A 237 -5.39 -25.07 8.90
CA ARG A 237 -4.08 -25.13 9.60
C ARG A 237 -2.89 -24.67 8.76
N SER A 238 -3.04 -24.60 7.45
CA SER A 238 -1.96 -24.24 6.51
C SER A 238 -2.49 -23.26 5.47
N PRO A 239 -1.61 -22.49 4.80
CA PRO A 239 -2.04 -21.76 3.62
C PRO A 239 -2.50 -22.73 2.52
N LEU A 240 -3.28 -22.20 1.58
CA LEU A 240 -3.69 -22.89 0.36
C LEU A 240 -2.89 -22.38 -0.84
N SER A 241 -3.15 -22.98 -2.00
CA SER A 241 -2.53 -22.57 -3.26
C SER A 241 -3.53 -21.88 -4.18
N CYS A 242 -3.04 -20.95 -4.99
CA CYS A 242 -3.79 -20.31 -6.07
C CYS A 242 -2.84 -19.85 -7.17
N GLU A 243 -3.39 -19.27 -8.24
CA GLU A 243 -2.63 -18.44 -9.16
C GLU A 243 -3.02 -16.97 -8.96
N CYS A 244 -2.04 -16.09 -8.83
CA CYS A 244 -2.31 -14.66 -8.69
C CYS A 244 -1.36 -13.77 -9.48
N ARG A 245 -1.82 -12.56 -9.79
CA ARG A 245 -0.99 -11.47 -10.31
C ARG A 245 -1.41 -10.14 -9.71
N THR A 246 -0.48 -9.19 -9.67
CA THR A 246 -0.79 -7.81 -9.25
C THR A 246 -1.51 -7.05 -10.37
N THR A 247 -2.25 -6.01 -9.98
CA THR A 247 -2.74 -4.95 -10.87
C THR A 247 -2.03 -3.62 -10.60
N GLU A 248 -0.98 -3.65 -9.80
CA GLU A 248 -0.28 -2.48 -9.25
C GLU A 248 1.22 -2.65 -9.39
N LEU A 249 1.93 -1.54 -9.59
CA LEU A 249 3.38 -1.48 -9.52
C LEU A 249 3.76 -1.15 -8.07
N LEU A 250 4.18 -2.16 -7.31
CA LEU A 250 4.54 -2.04 -5.89
C LEU A 250 6.05 -2.08 -5.74
N ILE A 251 6.65 -1.00 -5.23
CA ILE A 251 8.12 -0.85 -5.18
C ILE A 251 8.57 -0.58 -3.75
N ASP A 252 9.44 -1.43 -3.22
CA ASP A 252 9.95 -1.30 -1.86
C ASP A 252 11.09 -0.25 -1.72
N PRO A 253 11.60 0.01 -0.50
CA PRO A 253 12.66 1.00 -0.29
C PRO A 253 13.94 0.75 -1.09
N LEU A 254 14.24 -0.51 -1.41
CA LEU A 254 15.43 -0.92 -2.13
C LEU A 254 15.22 -0.94 -3.65
N GLY A 255 14.02 -0.60 -4.15
CA GLY A 255 13.73 -0.57 -5.58
C GLY A 255 13.24 -1.90 -6.15
N PHE A 256 13.06 -2.94 -5.32
CA PHE A 256 12.49 -4.21 -5.75
C PHE A 256 10.99 -4.04 -6.03
N VAL A 257 10.54 -4.68 -7.11
CA VAL A 257 9.15 -4.70 -7.53
C VAL A 257 8.49 -5.96 -7.03
N TRP A 258 7.37 -5.85 -6.31
CA TRP A 258 6.71 -6.96 -5.63
C TRP A 258 5.35 -7.31 -6.24
N GLY A 259 4.98 -8.60 -6.17
CA GLY A 259 3.71 -9.10 -6.71
C GLY A 259 2.48 -8.90 -5.81
N CYS A 260 2.67 -8.54 -4.54
CA CYS A 260 1.59 -8.15 -3.63
C CYS A 260 2.17 -7.48 -2.37
N HIS A 261 1.31 -6.86 -1.57
CA HIS A 261 1.70 -6.24 -0.30
C HIS A 261 2.14 -7.29 0.72
N PHE A 262 1.52 -8.48 0.75
CA PHE A 262 1.96 -9.56 1.65
C PHE A 262 3.43 -9.91 1.44
N TYR A 263 3.88 -10.11 0.20
CA TYR A 263 5.29 -10.48 -0.07
C TYR A 263 6.24 -9.35 0.32
N LEU A 264 5.88 -8.10 -0.03
CA LEU A 264 6.65 -6.92 0.34
C LEU A 264 6.80 -6.83 1.87
N TYR A 265 5.70 -6.77 2.62
CA TYR A 265 5.80 -6.60 4.07
C TYR A 265 6.44 -7.80 4.77
N GLN A 266 6.13 -9.02 4.34
CA GLN A 266 6.68 -10.23 4.94
C GLN A 266 8.20 -10.35 4.73
N SER A 267 8.73 -9.94 3.57
CA SER A 267 10.18 -9.86 3.32
C SER A 267 10.87 -8.87 4.26
N TRP A 268 10.18 -7.78 4.61
CA TRP A 268 10.73 -6.73 5.44
C TRP A 268 10.60 -6.96 6.95
N ILE A 269 9.79 -7.92 7.43
CA ILE A 269 9.76 -8.31 8.87
C ILE A 269 11.15 -8.70 9.37
N THR A 270 11.93 -9.38 8.53
CA THR A 270 13.28 -9.85 8.87
C THR A 270 14.38 -8.89 8.44
N GLY A 271 14.04 -7.64 8.13
CA GLY A 271 15.01 -6.60 7.77
C GLY A 271 15.16 -6.34 6.27
N GLY A 272 14.38 -7.01 5.41
CA GLY A 272 14.38 -6.83 3.96
C GLY A 272 15.54 -7.55 3.24
N PRO A 273 15.51 -7.58 1.89
CA PRO A 273 16.49 -8.29 1.06
C PRO A 273 17.77 -7.47 0.85
N VAL A 274 18.37 -7.00 1.95
CA VAL A 274 19.48 -6.03 1.90
C VAL A 274 20.76 -6.64 1.34
N ARG A 275 21.02 -7.93 1.61
CA ARG A 275 22.20 -8.62 1.06
C ARG A 275 22.03 -8.88 -0.43
N GLU A 276 20.84 -9.27 -0.83
CA GLU A 276 20.45 -9.50 -2.21
C GLU A 276 20.52 -8.19 -3.01
N PHE A 277 20.16 -7.06 -2.39
CA PHE A 277 20.35 -5.74 -2.98
C PHE A 277 21.83 -5.43 -3.23
N GLU A 278 22.73 -5.64 -2.27
CA GLU A 278 24.17 -5.40 -2.47
C GLU A 278 24.76 -6.30 -3.56
N GLU A 279 24.36 -7.58 -3.59
CA GLU A 279 24.78 -8.50 -4.66
C GLU A 279 24.27 -8.03 -6.03
N LEU A 280 23.01 -7.60 -6.10
CA LEU A 280 22.40 -7.09 -7.34
C LEU A 280 23.01 -5.76 -7.79
N GLU A 281 23.31 -4.85 -6.87
CA GLU A 281 24.00 -3.59 -7.13
C GLU A 281 25.40 -3.86 -7.71
N ALA A 282 26.12 -4.85 -7.18
CA ALA A 282 27.40 -5.29 -7.73
C ALA A 282 27.31 -5.87 -9.15
N GLN A 283 26.12 -6.35 -9.56
CA GLN A 283 25.82 -6.76 -10.94
C GLN A 283 25.19 -5.63 -11.79
N GLY A 284 25.25 -4.37 -11.34
CA GLY A 284 24.69 -3.24 -12.08
C GLY A 284 23.17 -3.29 -12.22
N PHE A 285 22.48 -3.82 -11.22
CA PHE A 285 21.01 -3.96 -11.16
C PHE A 285 20.37 -4.89 -12.20
N ARG A 286 21.12 -5.79 -12.83
CA ARG A 286 20.60 -6.78 -13.81
C ARG A 286 19.78 -7.89 -13.16
N TYR A 287 18.58 -7.57 -12.67
CA TYR A 287 17.70 -8.51 -11.99
C TYR A 287 17.20 -9.61 -12.93
N SER A 288 16.90 -9.26 -14.18
CA SER A 288 16.43 -10.18 -15.20
C SER A 288 17.45 -11.29 -15.51
N GLU A 289 18.74 -11.00 -15.31
CA GLU A 289 19.83 -11.97 -15.53
C GLU A 289 20.20 -12.74 -14.25
N HIS A 290 20.19 -12.08 -13.09
CA HIS A 290 20.78 -12.64 -11.86
C HIS A 290 19.78 -12.86 -10.72
N GLY A 291 18.59 -12.27 -10.78
CA GLY A 291 17.60 -12.29 -9.71
C GLY A 291 17.23 -13.69 -9.25
N ALA A 292 17.02 -14.63 -10.19
CA ALA A 292 16.70 -16.02 -9.86
C ALA A 292 17.81 -16.72 -9.04
N LYS A 293 19.08 -16.38 -9.29
CA LYS A 293 20.21 -16.92 -8.53
C LYS A 293 20.34 -16.25 -7.17
N ILE A 294 20.26 -14.91 -7.14
CA ILE A 294 20.38 -14.11 -5.92
C ILE A 294 19.29 -14.49 -4.92
N PHE A 295 18.07 -14.71 -5.40
CA PHE A 295 16.92 -15.04 -4.57
C PHE A 295 16.65 -16.56 -4.44
N ALA A 296 17.57 -17.43 -4.84
CA ALA A 296 17.33 -18.88 -4.91
C ALA A 296 16.96 -19.54 -3.57
N SER A 297 17.33 -18.92 -2.43
CA SER A 297 17.01 -19.39 -1.08
C SER A 297 15.76 -18.75 -0.47
N HIS A 298 14.99 -17.97 -1.24
CA HIS A 298 13.83 -17.25 -0.74
C HIS A 298 12.52 -17.81 -1.27
N ASP A 299 11.56 -18.00 -0.37
CA ASP A 299 10.18 -18.37 -0.74
C ASP A 299 9.41 -17.18 -1.34
N LEU A 300 9.79 -15.96 -0.97
CA LEU A 300 9.16 -14.71 -1.37
C LEU A 300 10.13 -13.90 -2.23
N VAL A 301 9.91 -13.95 -3.53
CA VAL A 301 10.84 -13.37 -4.52
C VAL A 301 10.21 -12.13 -5.18
N PRO A 302 10.95 -11.04 -5.37
CA PRO A 302 10.52 -9.92 -6.18
C PRO A 302 10.21 -10.34 -7.63
N ILE A 303 9.39 -9.56 -8.32
CA ILE A 303 9.17 -9.71 -9.76
C ILE A 303 10.33 -9.10 -10.56
N GLY A 304 10.93 -8.03 -10.05
CA GLY A 304 11.91 -7.24 -10.77
C GLY A 304 12.61 -6.22 -9.90
N HIS A 305 13.43 -5.37 -10.52
CA HIS A 305 14.05 -4.22 -9.89
C HIS A 305 13.92 -2.98 -10.78
N LEU A 306 13.57 -1.83 -10.21
CA LEU A 306 13.27 -0.61 -10.98
C LEU A 306 14.49 0.02 -11.66
N LEU A 307 15.71 -0.30 -11.20
CA LEU A 307 16.96 0.08 -11.86
C LEU A 307 17.48 -0.96 -12.86
N ASP A 308 16.80 -2.10 -13.00
CA ASP A 308 17.15 -3.08 -14.03
C ASP A 308 16.74 -2.55 -15.41
N PRO A 309 17.69 -2.28 -16.33
CA PRO A 309 17.36 -1.82 -17.68
C PRO A 309 16.44 -2.77 -18.45
N ASP A 310 16.43 -4.07 -18.13
CA ASP A 310 15.63 -5.07 -18.85
C ASP A 310 14.28 -5.35 -18.18
N PHE A 311 14.01 -4.76 -17.00
CA PHE A 311 12.71 -4.91 -16.33
C PHE A 311 11.57 -4.36 -17.19
N SER A 312 10.52 -5.17 -17.35
CA SER A 312 9.33 -4.82 -18.12
C SER A 312 8.07 -4.92 -17.26
N ILE A 313 7.11 -4.03 -17.49
CA ILE A 313 5.81 -4.09 -16.81
C ILE A 313 5.00 -5.32 -17.22
N SER A 314 5.28 -5.93 -18.39
CA SER A 314 4.66 -7.20 -18.78
C SER A 314 4.88 -8.30 -17.75
N ASP A 315 5.96 -8.23 -16.96
CA ASP A 315 6.22 -9.19 -15.89
C ASP A 315 5.16 -9.12 -14.79
N LEU A 316 4.47 -7.98 -14.62
CA LEU A 316 3.36 -7.84 -13.67
C LEU A 316 2.09 -8.57 -14.14
N GLU A 317 1.94 -8.79 -15.44
CA GLU A 317 0.73 -9.38 -16.04
C GLU A 317 0.71 -10.92 -15.97
N THR A 318 1.84 -11.53 -15.62
CA THR A 318 1.97 -12.98 -15.47
C THR A 318 1.31 -13.49 -14.19
N PHE A 319 0.33 -14.39 -14.35
CA PHE A 319 -0.18 -15.19 -13.24
C PHE A 319 0.91 -16.14 -12.74
N ARG A 320 1.17 -16.11 -11.43
CA ARG A 320 2.18 -16.94 -10.76
C ARG A 320 1.51 -17.85 -9.76
N SER A 321 2.05 -19.05 -9.60
CA SER A 321 1.68 -19.94 -8.50
C SER A 321 1.99 -19.26 -7.16
N CYS A 322 1.04 -19.32 -6.24
CA CYS A 322 1.17 -18.80 -4.89
C CYS A 322 0.73 -19.87 -3.90
N HIS A 323 1.55 -20.15 -2.89
CA HIS A 323 1.30 -21.13 -1.83
C HIS A 323 1.00 -20.46 -0.47
N HIS A 324 0.65 -19.18 -0.49
CA HIS A 324 0.35 -18.36 0.69
C HIS A 324 -1.11 -17.89 0.72
N TYR A 325 -2.00 -18.50 -0.06
CA TYR A 325 -3.42 -18.13 -0.04
C TYR A 325 -4.00 -18.35 1.35
N GLY A 326 -4.78 -17.39 1.84
CA GLY A 326 -5.28 -17.37 3.21
C GLY A 326 -4.41 -16.60 4.20
N ARG A 327 -3.29 -16.03 3.72
CA ARG A 327 -2.44 -15.06 4.43
C ARG A 327 -2.35 -13.72 3.71
N CYS A 328 -3.20 -13.49 2.70
CA CYS A 328 -3.20 -12.22 1.98
C CYS A 328 -3.45 -11.07 2.97
N ILE A 329 -2.90 -9.90 2.68
CA ILE A 329 -3.18 -8.72 3.48
C ILE A 329 -4.45 -8.05 2.98
N GLY A 330 -5.16 -7.37 3.87
CA GLY A 330 -6.41 -6.74 3.53
C GLY A 330 -6.31 -5.78 2.34
N CYS A 331 -5.21 -5.01 2.23
CA CYS A 331 -4.95 -4.13 1.09
C CYS A 331 -4.95 -4.84 -0.26
N ASP A 332 -4.53 -6.11 -0.32
CA ASP A 332 -4.44 -6.86 -1.56
C ASP A 332 -5.82 -7.25 -2.10
N THR A 333 -6.71 -7.68 -1.19
CA THR A 333 -7.95 -8.39 -1.55
C THR A 333 -9.24 -7.68 -1.16
N LYS A 334 -9.13 -6.50 -0.51
CA LYS A 334 -10.29 -5.66 -0.23
C LYS A 334 -10.92 -5.14 -1.52
N ILE A 335 -12.25 -5.11 -1.56
CA ILE A 335 -12.99 -4.43 -2.60
C ILE A 335 -12.75 -2.93 -2.43
N LYS A 336 -12.29 -2.29 -3.49
CA LYS A 336 -12.00 -0.85 -3.52
C LYS A 336 -12.28 -0.28 -4.91
N ASN A 337 -12.30 1.04 -4.99
CA ASN A 337 -12.25 1.73 -6.27
C ASN A 337 -10.93 1.47 -7.00
N ASP A 338 -11.03 1.36 -8.32
CA ASP A 338 -9.89 1.56 -9.20
C ASP A 338 -9.56 3.06 -9.30
N ARG A 339 -8.53 3.43 -10.07
CA ARG A 339 -8.16 4.84 -10.28
C ARG A 339 -9.27 5.67 -10.95
N PHE A 340 -10.24 5.01 -11.59
CA PHE A 340 -11.38 5.62 -12.26
C PHE A 340 -12.65 5.66 -11.41
N GLN A 341 -12.58 5.23 -10.13
CA GLN A 341 -13.72 5.18 -9.20
C GLN A 341 -14.86 4.22 -9.63
N SER A 342 -14.56 3.21 -10.44
CA SER A 342 -15.56 2.31 -11.05
C SER A 342 -16.42 1.53 -10.06
N TYR A 343 -15.99 1.29 -8.83
CA TYR A 343 -16.81 0.54 -7.87
C TYR A 343 -17.97 1.38 -7.35
N TYR A 344 -17.73 2.60 -6.89
CA TYR A 344 -18.83 3.47 -6.44
C TYR A 344 -19.69 3.97 -7.59
N ASP A 345 -19.12 4.18 -8.78
CA ASP A 345 -19.85 4.74 -9.91
C ASP A 345 -20.60 3.67 -10.73
N GLN A 346 -20.05 2.46 -10.84
CA GLN A 346 -20.54 1.42 -11.75
C GLN A 346 -20.76 0.05 -11.07
N GLY A 347 -20.45 -0.08 -9.78
CA GLY A 347 -20.54 -1.36 -9.06
C GLY A 347 -19.48 -2.38 -9.44
N ILE A 348 -18.43 -1.98 -10.16
CA ILE A 348 -17.37 -2.89 -10.62
C ILE A 348 -16.30 -3.02 -9.55
N ALA A 349 -16.27 -4.15 -8.86
CA ALA A 349 -15.29 -4.42 -7.80
C ALA A 349 -13.86 -4.50 -8.35
N HIS A 350 -12.93 -3.85 -7.65
CA HIS A 350 -11.50 -3.93 -7.92
C HIS A 350 -10.71 -4.33 -6.66
N THR A 351 -9.60 -5.04 -6.85
CA THR A 351 -8.64 -5.50 -5.83
C THR A 351 -7.22 -5.31 -6.38
N SER A 352 -6.20 -5.13 -5.52
CA SER A 352 -4.79 -4.99 -5.96
C SER A 352 -4.23 -6.23 -6.67
N VAL A 353 -4.88 -7.38 -6.47
CA VAL A 353 -4.49 -8.65 -7.10
C VAL A 353 -5.66 -9.28 -7.82
N LYS A 354 -5.37 -9.99 -8.91
CA LYS A 354 -6.29 -10.93 -9.54
C LYS A 354 -5.92 -12.34 -9.11
N ILE A 355 -6.86 -13.08 -8.53
CA ILE A 355 -6.66 -14.45 -8.07
C ILE A 355 -7.60 -15.39 -8.84
N ARG A 356 -7.08 -16.55 -9.21
CA ARG A 356 -7.83 -17.65 -9.83
C ARG A 356 -7.29 -19.00 -9.37
N ASN A 357 -7.99 -20.08 -9.73
CA ASN A 357 -7.57 -21.45 -9.48
C ASN A 357 -7.24 -21.72 -8.00
N ILE A 358 -8.06 -21.19 -7.08
CA ILE A 358 -7.89 -21.41 -5.65
C ILE A 358 -8.14 -22.89 -5.35
N GLN A 359 -7.10 -23.56 -4.87
CA GLN A 359 -7.11 -24.97 -4.48
C GLN A 359 -7.70 -25.10 -3.08
N MET A 360 -9.03 -25.12 -3.04
CA MET A 360 -9.82 -25.14 -1.80
C MET A 360 -10.34 -26.55 -1.50
N PRO A 361 -10.03 -27.14 -0.32
CA PRO A 361 -10.61 -28.42 0.10
C PRO A 361 -12.14 -28.35 0.22
N SER A 362 -12.84 -29.40 -0.20
CA SER A 362 -14.32 -29.43 -0.16
C SER A 362 -14.90 -29.23 1.24
N SER A 363 -14.15 -29.60 2.28
CA SER A 363 -14.53 -29.38 3.69
C SER A 363 -14.71 -27.90 4.06
N LEU A 364 -14.19 -26.97 3.25
CA LEU A 364 -14.32 -25.54 3.48
C LEU A 364 -15.51 -24.91 2.74
N TYR A 365 -16.11 -25.59 1.75
CA TYR A 365 -17.21 -25.02 0.96
C TYR A 365 -18.42 -24.66 1.81
N GLY A 366 -18.78 -25.50 2.78
CA GLY A 366 -19.89 -25.23 3.71
C GLY A 366 -19.63 -24.06 4.69
N LYS A 367 -18.43 -23.49 4.70
CA LYS A 367 -18.05 -22.33 5.53
C LYS A 367 -18.01 -21.02 4.74
N ILE A 368 -18.27 -21.04 3.43
CA ILE A 368 -18.25 -19.87 2.56
C ILE A 368 -19.67 -19.33 2.42
N ASP A 369 -19.93 -18.16 2.98
CA ASP A 369 -21.27 -17.55 3.00
C ASP A 369 -21.83 -17.29 1.59
N ASN A 370 -20.97 -16.95 0.63
CA ASN A 370 -21.35 -16.58 -0.74
C ASN A 370 -20.77 -17.53 -1.82
N LEU A 371 -20.79 -18.84 -1.54
CA LEU A 371 -20.14 -19.88 -2.34
C LEU A 371 -20.41 -19.80 -3.86
N GLU A 372 -21.65 -19.50 -4.29
CA GLU A 372 -21.98 -19.35 -5.72
C GLU A 372 -21.22 -18.19 -6.38
N GLN A 373 -21.09 -17.05 -5.70
CA GLN A 373 -20.44 -15.86 -6.27
C GLN A 373 -18.93 -16.07 -6.45
N VAL A 374 -18.32 -16.83 -5.53
CA VAL A 374 -16.87 -17.07 -5.53
C VAL A 374 -16.47 -18.33 -6.30
N ARG A 375 -17.44 -19.12 -6.79
CA ARG A 375 -17.19 -20.36 -7.55
C ARG A 375 -16.24 -20.14 -8.74
N GLN A 376 -16.36 -18.99 -9.40
CA GLN A 376 -15.50 -18.60 -10.54
C GLN A 376 -14.00 -18.54 -10.21
N PHE A 377 -13.62 -18.45 -8.94
CA PHE A 377 -12.23 -18.37 -8.50
C PHE A 377 -11.65 -19.73 -8.08
N LEU A 378 -12.48 -20.77 -7.91
CA LEU A 378 -12.07 -22.09 -7.40
C LEU A 378 -11.56 -23.00 -8.53
N SER A 379 -10.62 -23.91 -8.22
CA SER A 379 -10.04 -24.84 -9.20
C SER A 379 -10.94 -26.00 -9.62
N HIS A 380 -11.97 -26.33 -8.83
CA HIS A 380 -12.86 -27.46 -9.07
C HIS A 380 -14.33 -27.04 -9.03
N PRO A 381 -15.20 -27.60 -9.90
CA PRO A 381 -16.64 -27.44 -9.78
C PRO A 381 -17.11 -28.05 -8.45
N LEU A 382 -18.07 -27.38 -7.80
CA LEU A 382 -18.66 -27.87 -6.55
C LEU A 382 -19.25 -29.27 -6.77
N PRO A 383 -19.20 -30.18 -5.77
CA PRO A 383 -20.01 -31.39 -5.83
C PRO A 383 -21.46 -30.98 -6.09
N ALA A 384 -22.12 -31.69 -7.02
CA ALA A 384 -23.52 -31.44 -7.32
C ALA A 384 -24.31 -31.44 -6.01
N LYS A 385 -25.22 -30.47 -5.84
CA LYS A 385 -26.17 -30.54 -4.72
C LYS A 385 -26.93 -31.86 -4.90
N ASP A 386 -26.63 -32.85 -4.06
CA ASP A 386 -27.54 -33.96 -3.89
C ASP A 386 -28.85 -33.32 -3.44
N HIS A 387 -29.83 -33.33 -4.33
CA HIS A 387 -31.21 -33.11 -3.96
C HIS A 387 -31.57 -34.27 -3.03
N ALA A 388 -31.32 -34.07 -1.74
CA ALA A 388 -31.94 -34.88 -0.71
C ALA A 388 -33.45 -34.70 -0.90
N GLN A 389 -34.05 -35.74 -1.47
CA GLN A 389 -35.49 -35.95 -1.46
C GLN A 389 -35.88 -36.17 0.00
N ASP A 390 -36.59 -35.22 0.58
CA ASP A 390 -37.52 -35.46 1.68
C ASP A 390 -38.94 -35.27 1.16
#